data_AF-A0A532URD1-F1
#
_entry.id   AF-A0A532URD1-F1
#
_cell.length_a   1.000
_cell.length_b   1.000
_cell.length_c   1.000
_cell.angle_alpha   90.00
_cell.angle_beta   90.00
_cell.angle_gamma   90.00
#
_symmetry.space_group_name_H-M   'P 1'
#
loop_
_entity.id
_entity.type
_entity.pdbx_description
1 polymer ?
#
loop_
_entity_poly.entity_id
_entity_poly.type
_entity_poly.pdbx_seq_one_letter_code
_entity_poly.pdbx_strand_id
1 'polypeptide(L)'
;MLYNWIVKQVIMLDRNTNNYRASLWKTAFIVLLMTSPAALAAVTNAGTQIWDTMSPFGDKVDISDRTKWKLVPADLLTLELNPSAAVSDPAYSGREYSFEGDAVVENGHLIAVFRSQSGRVVVYSNGDLSRKPIEVVPLKLKTGPARITRCEILQNTGNEAALEVSFSAGREDNCSAIVSFDKTEIIDIKPAKSMKGISLVSPIEYGVVPGFIGDDLVFDPEQYASTNTLCIPTENVFLGLLEGQDNVLVATWPDGKQQMKLKLDSGPNGSRLVRSVDFDNDGKSLYLALLGAPGIWHEEELKPTYLEKDVAIDWKRPFPAKWTTQLIEAGVKTTFTFRESKDKIWRGVIGHYTYPVWFNGDTAFYRLSKKIPPKGKSLVYFVEGKNTPASVSTPVDIIKATLGRQASQAILDLPGRRLRTHHRRGSAGVRRACTCGGTEAIQAVFEAGEEVARREYVEGVVDDTVYFVVRHVERIDEYRDFANNMIEFLTAAKRSAADLKPFLDGMEAIVREIPAEYSRQRENMKTLAYTHELARKTKALTRKKGPKNLPTYLDLGKKWREMGGAQDSVIARFHSVTRRLSQEAGYGCVGQPKAVEIAKEIRKRCWECLRNADGYEIWPDY
;
A
#
# COMPACT_ATOMS: atom_id res chain seq x y z
N MET A 1 6.59 22.77 17.49
CA MET A 1 6.31 23.54 18.73
C MET A 1 7.49 24.38 19.19
N LEU A 2 8.71 23.82 19.28
CA LEU A 2 9.92 24.52 19.77
C LEU A 2 10.14 25.92 19.18
N TYR A 3 9.96 26.10 17.86
CA TYR A 3 10.04 27.39 17.18
C TYR A 3 9.13 28.47 17.80
N ASN A 4 7.85 28.16 18.05
CA ASN A 4 6.90 29.11 18.65
C ASN A 4 7.19 29.39 20.14
N TRP A 5 7.95 28.52 20.81
CA TRP A 5 8.43 28.77 22.17
C TRP A 5 9.64 29.74 22.15
N ILE A 6 10.60 29.50 21.25
CA ILE A 6 11.75 30.40 21.02
C ILE A 6 11.29 31.80 20.62
N VAL A 7 10.40 31.92 19.63
CA VAL A 7 9.87 33.21 19.15
C VAL A 7 9.15 33.97 20.28
N LYS A 8 8.39 33.28 21.15
CA LYS A 8 7.77 33.92 22.32
C LYS A 8 8.78 34.41 23.36
N GLN A 9 9.87 33.67 23.61
CA GLN A 9 10.93 34.11 24.51
C GLN A 9 11.68 35.34 23.99
N VAL A 10 11.99 35.37 22.68
CA VAL A 10 12.63 36.54 22.03
C VAL A 10 11.74 37.78 22.15
N ILE A 11 10.43 37.67 21.87
CA ILE A 11 9.48 38.79 21.93
C ILE A 11 9.22 39.27 23.37
N MET A 12 9.33 38.40 24.38
CA MET A 12 9.16 38.80 25.79
C MET A 12 10.36 39.57 26.37
N LEU A 13 11.55 39.42 25.81
CA LEU A 13 12.78 40.04 26.34
C LEU A 13 13.01 41.48 25.86
N ASP A 14 12.36 41.90 24.78
CA ASP A 14 12.56 43.22 24.14
C ASP A 14 11.74 44.37 24.78
N ARG A 15 11.45 44.25 26.08
CA ARG A 15 10.55 45.20 26.79
C ARG A 15 11.07 45.72 28.13
N ASN A 16 12.34 45.54 28.46
CA ASN A 16 12.90 46.17 29.66
C ASN A 16 14.40 46.52 29.61
N THR A 17 14.71 47.70 30.15
CA THR A 17 16.03 48.22 30.57
C THR A 17 17.17 48.37 29.54
N ASN A 18 17.60 49.62 29.37
CA ASN A 18 18.88 50.00 28.75
C ASN A 18 20.08 49.30 29.42
N ASN A 19 20.98 48.68 28.64
CA ASN A 19 22.35 48.41 29.08
C ASN A 19 23.32 48.12 27.91
N TYR A 20 24.10 49.13 27.51
CA TYR A 20 24.91 49.16 26.27
C TYR A 20 26.18 48.27 26.26
N ARG A 21 26.31 47.30 27.19
CA ARG A 21 27.52 46.45 27.33
C ARG A 21 27.33 44.95 27.07
N ALA A 22 26.12 44.49 26.75
CA ALA A 22 25.83 43.07 26.47
C ALA A 22 25.96 42.65 24.98
N SER A 23 26.41 43.56 24.09
CA SER A 23 26.29 43.39 22.63
C SER A 23 27.34 42.42 22.02
N LEU A 24 28.60 42.49 22.44
CA LEU A 24 29.70 41.80 21.75
C LEU A 24 29.69 40.26 21.88
N TRP A 25 29.31 39.73 23.05
CA TRP A 25 29.31 38.27 23.28
C TRP A 25 28.17 37.54 22.54
N LYS A 26 27.03 38.21 22.31
CA LYS A 26 25.91 37.62 21.57
C LYS A 26 26.23 37.47 20.08
N THR A 27 26.90 38.46 19.49
CA THR A 27 27.36 38.39 18.09
C THR A 27 28.40 37.28 17.90
N ALA A 28 29.34 37.12 18.83
CA ALA A 28 30.33 36.05 18.78
C ALA A 28 29.69 34.65 18.73
N PHE A 29 28.66 34.39 19.54
CA PHE A 29 28.00 33.07 19.59
C PHE A 29 27.19 32.76 18.32
N ILE A 30 26.60 33.78 17.68
CA ILE A 30 25.88 33.62 16.40
C ILE A 30 26.87 33.39 15.25
N VAL A 31 28.02 34.09 15.24
CA VAL A 31 29.07 33.87 14.22
C VAL A 31 29.70 32.49 14.37
N LEU A 32 30.00 32.01 15.59
CA LEU A 32 30.65 30.71 15.79
C LEU A 32 29.81 29.52 15.31
N LEU A 33 28.47 29.64 15.36
CA LEU A 33 27.53 28.65 14.80
C LEU A 33 27.44 28.70 13.27
N MET A 34 27.86 29.80 12.64
CA MET A 34 27.87 29.99 11.19
C MET A 34 29.21 29.62 10.54
N THR A 35 30.26 29.36 11.33
CA THR A 35 31.63 29.06 10.84
C THR A 35 32.07 27.62 11.09
N SER A 36 31.14 26.67 11.23
CA SER A 36 31.46 25.23 11.23
C SER A 36 31.43 24.69 9.79
N PRO A 37 32.57 24.27 9.19
CA PRO A 37 32.59 23.83 7.78
C PRO A 37 31.65 22.64 7.49
N ALA A 38 31.43 21.78 8.50
CA ALA A 38 30.54 20.63 8.41
C ALA A 38 29.04 21.01 8.26
N ALA A 39 28.65 22.25 8.60
CA ALA A 39 27.25 22.70 8.48
C ALA A 39 26.94 23.36 7.13
N LEU A 40 27.96 23.89 6.42
CA LEU A 40 27.80 24.54 5.11
C LEU A 40 27.93 23.57 3.91
N ALA A 41 28.47 22.37 4.12
CA ALA A 41 28.54 21.32 3.10
C ALA A 41 27.18 20.62 2.83
N ALA A 42 26.14 20.93 3.61
CA ALA A 42 24.82 20.28 3.55
C ALA A 42 23.71 21.14 2.92
N VAL A 43 24.06 22.21 2.20
CA VAL A 43 23.13 22.83 1.23
C VAL A 43 23.12 21.94 -0.01
N THR A 44 22.26 20.93 -0.01
CA THR A 44 22.08 20.03 -1.16
C THR A 44 21.65 20.82 -2.40
N ASN A 45 22.26 20.53 -3.55
CA ASN A 45 21.74 20.99 -4.83
C ASN A 45 20.36 20.35 -5.02
N ALA A 46 19.29 21.13 -4.83
CA ALA A 46 17.91 20.67 -5.00
C ALA A 46 17.48 20.55 -6.48
N GLY A 47 18.41 20.81 -7.40
CA GLY A 47 18.25 20.60 -8.84
C GLY A 47 18.79 19.24 -9.28
N THR A 48 18.58 18.93 -10.56
CA THR A 48 18.99 17.68 -11.19
C THR A 48 20.21 17.95 -12.06
N GLN A 49 21.28 17.21 -11.81
CA GLN A 49 22.60 17.41 -12.42
C GLN A 49 22.98 16.20 -13.27
N ILE A 50 23.57 16.44 -14.44
CA ILE A 50 24.13 15.41 -15.31
C ILE A 50 25.65 15.51 -15.23
N TRP A 51 26.32 14.39 -14.98
CA TRP A 51 27.78 14.28 -14.95
C TRP A 51 28.27 13.29 -15.99
N ASP A 52 29.49 13.52 -16.46
CA ASP A 52 30.31 12.60 -17.23
C ASP A 52 31.45 12.12 -16.33
N THR A 53 31.63 10.81 -16.16
CA THR A 53 32.69 10.27 -15.29
C THR A 53 34.08 10.33 -15.92
N MET A 54 34.22 10.82 -17.16
CA MET A 54 35.46 10.94 -17.96
C MET A 54 36.18 9.61 -18.30
N SER A 55 35.81 8.53 -17.62
CA SER A 55 36.17 7.15 -17.95
C SER A 55 35.08 6.22 -17.43
N PRO A 56 34.64 5.18 -18.17
CA PRO A 56 33.60 4.26 -17.70
C PRO A 56 33.99 3.53 -16.40
N PHE A 57 33.00 3.19 -15.57
CA PHE A 57 33.26 2.37 -14.39
C PHE A 57 33.63 0.93 -14.78
N GLY A 58 34.59 0.36 -14.05
CA GLY A 58 34.84 -1.09 -14.04
C GLY A 58 33.72 -1.85 -13.31
N ASP A 59 34.00 -3.06 -12.83
CA ASP A 59 33.00 -3.94 -12.19
C ASP A 59 32.26 -3.28 -11.01
N LYS A 60 32.96 -2.45 -10.24
CA LYS A 60 32.42 -1.63 -9.16
C LYS A 60 32.25 -0.18 -9.61
N VAL A 61 31.09 0.38 -9.29
CA VAL A 61 30.81 1.81 -9.36
C VAL A 61 31.32 2.45 -8.06
N ASP A 62 32.10 3.52 -8.16
CA ASP A 62 32.44 4.39 -7.04
C ASP A 62 31.79 5.76 -7.27
N ILE A 63 30.74 6.03 -6.48
CA ILE A 63 29.98 7.29 -6.47
C ILE A 63 30.31 8.15 -5.23
N SER A 64 31.40 7.85 -4.53
CA SER A 64 31.93 8.68 -3.45
C SER A 64 32.92 9.73 -3.96
N ASP A 65 33.88 9.34 -4.82
CA ASP A 65 34.84 10.25 -5.45
C ASP A 65 34.30 10.86 -6.76
N ARG A 66 33.82 12.10 -6.69
CA ARG A 66 33.41 12.91 -7.85
C ARG A 66 34.54 13.77 -8.42
N THR A 67 35.78 13.74 -7.88
CA THR A 67 36.83 14.72 -8.23
C THR A 67 37.30 14.68 -9.70
N LYS A 68 37.02 13.57 -10.39
CA LYS A 68 37.35 13.37 -11.81
C LYS A 68 36.14 13.53 -12.74
N TRP A 69 34.93 13.74 -12.19
CA TRP A 69 33.71 13.86 -12.99
C TRP A 69 33.58 15.29 -13.49
N LYS A 70 33.06 15.42 -14.72
CA LYS A 70 32.79 16.69 -15.38
C LYS A 70 31.29 16.94 -15.34
N LEU A 71 30.88 18.06 -14.75
CA LEU A 71 29.49 18.50 -14.79
C LEU A 71 29.12 18.86 -16.24
N VAL A 72 28.06 18.28 -16.76
CA VAL A 72 27.53 18.63 -18.09
C VAL A 72 26.63 19.87 -17.94
N PRO A 73 26.94 21.00 -18.59
CA PRO A 73 26.17 22.23 -18.42
C PRO A 73 24.74 22.08 -18.99
N ALA A 74 23.79 22.78 -18.37
CA ALA A 74 22.39 22.81 -18.83
C ALA A 74 22.25 23.55 -20.18
N ASP A 75 23.09 24.55 -20.43
CA ASP A 75 23.27 25.13 -21.76
C ASP A 75 24.59 24.60 -22.35
N LEU A 76 24.50 23.68 -23.32
CA LEU A 76 25.67 23.12 -23.99
C LEU A 76 26.44 24.17 -24.80
N LEU A 77 25.82 25.30 -25.16
CA LEU A 77 26.48 26.38 -25.88
C LEU A 77 27.56 27.06 -25.03
N THR A 78 27.56 26.90 -23.69
CA THR A 78 28.65 27.39 -22.84
C THR A 78 29.95 26.59 -22.98
N LEU A 79 29.95 25.48 -23.74
CA LEU A 79 31.17 24.74 -24.10
C LEU A 79 31.91 25.39 -25.29
N GLU A 80 31.27 26.31 -26.02
CA GLU A 80 31.85 26.97 -27.19
C GLU A 80 32.77 28.14 -26.86
N LEU A 81 33.76 28.35 -27.73
CA LEU A 81 34.65 29.53 -27.69
C LEU A 81 33.89 30.84 -27.97
N ASN A 82 32.74 30.77 -28.64
CA ASN A 82 31.85 31.92 -28.85
C ASN A 82 30.36 31.49 -28.83
N PRO A 83 29.74 31.39 -27.65
CA PRO A 83 28.35 30.93 -27.51
C PRO A 83 27.34 31.76 -28.31
N SER A 84 27.54 33.08 -28.43
CA SER A 84 26.59 33.96 -29.13
C SER A 84 26.58 33.74 -30.65
N ALA A 85 27.70 33.31 -31.23
CA ALA A 85 27.74 32.86 -32.62
C ALA A 85 27.00 31.52 -32.78
N ALA A 86 27.25 30.55 -31.90
CA ALA A 86 26.64 29.23 -31.93
C ALA A 86 25.10 29.25 -31.72
N VAL A 87 24.58 30.19 -30.91
CA VAL A 87 23.13 30.48 -30.82
C VAL A 87 22.54 30.85 -32.18
N SER A 88 23.28 31.64 -32.98
CA SER A 88 22.78 32.27 -34.21
C SER A 88 22.88 31.41 -35.47
N ASP A 89 23.69 30.35 -35.44
CA ASP A 89 23.91 29.46 -36.59
C ASP A 89 22.86 28.33 -36.65
N PRO A 90 22.01 28.27 -37.70
CA PRO A 90 21.02 27.21 -37.87
C PRO A 90 21.62 25.86 -38.32
N ALA A 91 22.90 25.83 -38.72
CA ALA A 91 23.63 24.60 -39.05
C ALA A 91 24.49 24.06 -37.89
N TYR A 92 24.54 24.77 -36.74
CA TYR A 92 25.40 24.42 -35.62
C TYR A 92 25.00 23.09 -34.96
N SER A 93 25.91 22.11 -35.05
CA SER A 93 25.73 20.72 -34.61
C SER A 93 26.22 20.43 -33.18
N GLY A 94 26.97 21.33 -32.53
CA GLY A 94 27.48 21.15 -31.16
C GLY A 94 26.41 21.25 -30.06
N ARG A 95 25.17 20.88 -30.38
CA ARG A 95 24.04 20.73 -29.43
C ARG A 95 23.96 19.32 -28.85
N GLU A 96 24.81 18.39 -29.32
CA GLU A 96 24.98 17.04 -28.77
C GLU A 96 26.16 16.99 -27.80
N TYR A 97 25.99 16.34 -26.64
CA TYR A 97 27.09 16.06 -25.71
C TYR A 97 27.61 14.63 -25.93
N SER A 98 28.91 14.48 -26.20
CA SER A 98 29.58 13.17 -26.24
C SER A 98 30.17 12.84 -24.88
N PHE A 99 29.69 11.77 -24.24
CA PHE A 99 30.25 11.27 -22.98
C PHE A 99 31.58 10.55 -23.21
N GLU A 100 32.60 10.90 -22.42
CA GLU A 100 33.91 10.22 -22.38
C GLU A 100 33.88 9.00 -21.43
N GLY A 101 33.09 9.10 -20.35
CA GLY A 101 32.85 8.02 -19.39
C GLY A 101 31.44 7.44 -19.42
N ASP A 102 30.96 7.04 -18.25
CA ASP A 102 29.55 6.74 -18.00
C ASP A 102 28.80 8.04 -17.71
N ALA A 103 27.53 8.13 -18.14
CA ALA A 103 26.67 9.23 -17.73
C ALA A 103 26.13 8.97 -16.32
N VAL A 104 26.05 10.01 -15.49
CA VAL A 104 25.42 9.95 -14.15
C VAL A 104 24.39 11.06 -14.02
N VAL A 105 23.19 10.74 -13.56
CA VAL A 105 22.19 11.73 -13.16
C VAL A 105 22.05 11.72 -11.64
N GLU A 106 22.16 12.88 -11.01
CA GLU A 106 22.10 13.07 -9.56
C GLU A 106 21.09 14.17 -9.20
N ASN A 107 20.27 13.93 -8.18
CA ASN A 107 19.43 14.95 -7.55
C ASN A 107 19.43 14.75 -6.02
N GLY A 108 18.64 15.54 -5.28
CA GLY A 108 18.56 15.46 -3.82
C GLY A 108 18.02 14.14 -3.24
N HIS A 109 17.57 13.20 -4.06
CA HIS A 109 16.89 11.96 -3.66
C HIS A 109 17.58 10.69 -4.21
N LEU A 110 18.20 10.73 -5.39
CA LEU A 110 18.81 9.57 -6.05
C LEU A 110 20.09 9.89 -6.84
N ILE A 111 20.84 8.84 -7.15
CA ILE A 111 21.94 8.83 -8.14
C ILE A 111 21.70 7.66 -9.10
N ALA A 112 21.70 7.93 -10.40
CA ALA A 112 21.49 6.94 -11.46
C ALA A 112 22.69 6.91 -12.43
N VAL A 113 23.39 5.78 -12.49
CA VAL A 113 24.63 5.59 -13.26
C VAL A 113 24.38 4.73 -14.49
N PHE A 114 24.60 5.30 -15.67
CA PHE A 114 24.38 4.68 -16.98
C PHE A 114 25.66 3.96 -17.44
N ARG A 115 25.87 2.74 -16.91
CA ARG A 115 27.09 1.95 -17.11
C ARG A 115 27.21 1.45 -18.55
N SER A 116 28.05 2.14 -19.32
CA SER A 116 28.28 1.88 -20.74
C SER A 116 28.74 0.45 -21.01
N GLN A 117 29.73 -0.04 -20.25
CA GLN A 117 30.35 -1.35 -20.48
C GLN A 117 29.46 -2.55 -20.11
N SER A 118 28.45 -2.37 -19.26
CA SER A 118 27.57 -3.46 -18.79
C SER A 118 26.12 -3.40 -19.28
N GLY A 119 25.73 -2.28 -19.92
CA GLY A 119 24.40 -2.11 -20.50
C GLY A 119 23.29 -1.95 -19.47
N ARG A 120 23.59 -1.29 -18.33
CA ARG A 120 22.68 -1.17 -17.18
C ARG A 120 22.59 0.28 -16.69
N VAL A 121 21.43 0.66 -16.17
CA VAL A 121 21.29 1.89 -15.38
C VAL A 121 21.19 1.49 -13.92
N VAL A 122 22.13 1.90 -13.07
CA VAL A 122 22.20 1.49 -11.66
C VAL A 122 21.77 2.66 -10.77
N VAL A 123 20.73 2.45 -9.97
CA VAL A 123 20.04 3.47 -9.17
C VAL A 123 20.30 3.26 -7.69
N TYR A 124 20.73 4.33 -7.01
CA TYR A 124 21.02 4.42 -5.58
C TYR A 124 20.13 5.50 -4.94
N SER A 125 19.72 5.33 -3.68
CA SER A 125 19.07 6.38 -2.89
C SER A 125 20.13 7.31 -2.27
N ASN A 126 20.01 8.62 -2.46
CA ASN A 126 21.06 9.62 -2.15
C ASN A 126 21.15 10.00 -0.65
N GLY A 127 20.99 9.00 0.22
CA GLY A 127 21.11 9.14 1.68
C GLY A 127 22.14 8.20 2.31
N ASP A 128 22.47 7.08 1.65
CA ASP A 128 23.47 6.12 2.11
C ASP A 128 23.87 5.19 0.95
N LEU A 129 25.11 5.32 0.49
CA LEU A 129 25.63 4.63 -0.69
C LEU A 129 26.04 3.18 -0.42
N SER A 130 25.94 2.69 0.83
CA SER A 130 26.13 1.28 1.18
C SER A 130 24.89 0.42 0.89
N ARG A 131 23.73 1.06 0.67
CA ARG A 131 22.45 0.41 0.39
C ARG A 131 22.44 -0.33 -0.94
N LYS A 132 21.68 -1.43 -1.00
CA LYS A 132 21.53 -2.25 -2.21
C LYS A 132 20.87 -1.42 -3.32
N PRO A 133 21.52 -1.23 -4.49
CA PRO A 133 20.93 -0.50 -5.60
C PRO A 133 19.90 -1.34 -6.36
N ILE A 134 19.24 -0.70 -7.33
CA ILE A 134 18.44 -1.36 -8.37
C ILE A 134 19.12 -1.17 -9.71
N GLU A 135 19.32 -2.24 -10.47
CA GLU A 135 19.76 -2.17 -11.87
C GLU A 135 18.56 -2.28 -12.81
N VAL A 136 18.39 -1.30 -13.69
CA VAL A 136 17.45 -1.34 -14.81
C VAL A 136 18.17 -1.93 -16.02
N VAL A 137 17.61 -3.00 -16.58
CA VAL A 137 18.17 -3.73 -17.73
C VAL A 137 17.06 -4.02 -18.74
N PRO A 138 17.29 -3.85 -20.07
CA PRO A 138 16.33 -4.30 -21.07
C PRO A 138 16.08 -5.81 -20.95
N LEU A 139 14.81 -6.23 -20.88
CA LEU A 139 14.44 -7.62 -20.54
C LEU A 139 15.10 -8.67 -21.47
N LYS A 140 15.23 -8.36 -22.77
CA LYS A 140 15.88 -9.24 -23.75
C LYS A 140 17.41 -9.35 -23.62
N LEU A 141 18.06 -8.40 -22.95
CA LEU A 141 19.52 -8.35 -22.78
C LEU A 141 19.96 -8.82 -21.38
N LYS A 142 19.01 -9.20 -20.51
CA LYS A 142 19.20 -9.54 -19.10
C LYS A 142 20.25 -10.64 -18.83
N THR A 143 20.34 -11.63 -19.71
CA THR A 143 21.09 -12.89 -19.50
C THR A 143 22.38 -12.99 -20.32
N GLY A 144 22.94 -11.88 -20.79
CA GLY A 144 24.17 -11.87 -21.58
C GLY A 144 24.99 -10.58 -21.41
N PRO A 145 26.17 -10.50 -22.04
CA PRO A 145 26.94 -9.26 -22.10
C PRO A 145 26.17 -8.23 -22.94
N ALA A 146 25.91 -7.07 -22.34
CA ALA A 146 25.25 -5.95 -22.97
C ALA A 146 26.09 -4.68 -22.76
N ARG A 147 25.88 -3.67 -23.60
CA ARG A 147 26.50 -2.35 -23.49
C ARG A 147 25.52 -1.25 -23.89
N ILE A 148 25.73 -0.05 -23.39
CA ILE A 148 25.13 1.17 -23.95
C ILE A 148 25.98 1.57 -25.16
N THR A 149 25.37 1.74 -26.32
CA THR A 149 26.05 2.14 -27.57
C THR A 149 25.83 3.60 -27.95
N ARG A 150 24.84 4.26 -27.35
CA ARG A 150 24.59 5.70 -27.44
C ARG A 150 23.84 6.15 -26.19
N CYS A 151 24.26 7.25 -25.60
CA CYS A 151 23.54 7.97 -24.55
C CYS A 151 23.42 9.42 -25.03
N GLU A 152 22.20 9.90 -25.25
CA GLU A 152 21.90 11.21 -25.83
C GLU A 152 21.09 12.04 -24.84
N ILE A 153 21.49 13.29 -24.64
CA ILE A 153 20.76 14.23 -23.77
C ILE A 153 19.59 14.81 -24.56
N LEU A 154 18.37 14.37 -24.22
CA LEU A 154 17.14 14.96 -24.75
C LEU A 154 16.73 16.23 -23.99
N GLN A 155 17.09 16.30 -22.70
CA GLN A 155 16.79 17.44 -21.83
C GLN A 155 17.81 17.56 -20.68
N ASN A 156 18.25 18.78 -20.39
CA ASN A 156 19.00 19.15 -19.20
C ASN A 156 18.64 20.60 -18.81
N THR A 157 17.84 20.80 -17.76
CA THR A 157 17.39 22.14 -17.32
C THR A 157 17.95 22.56 -15.96
N GLY A 158 18.83 21.74 -15.38
CA GLY A 158 19.24 21.84 -13.96
C GLY A 158 18.13 21.50 -12.96
N ASN A 159 16.91 21.16 -13.40
CA ASN A 159 15.78 20.71 -12.58
C ASN A 159 15.15 19.42 -13.12
N GLU A 160 15.27 19.20 -14.42
CA GLU A 160 14.80 18.03 -15.17
C GLU A 160 15.92 17.55 -16.10
N ALA A 161 16.08 16.24 -16.20
CA ALA A 161 17.02 15.58 -17.10
C ALA A 161 16.33 14.42 -17.82
N ALA A 162 16.59 14.26 -19.12
CA ALA A 162 16.10 13.11 -19.89
C ALA A 162 17.18 12.62 -20.86
N LEU A 163 17.43 11.31 -20.85
CA LEU A 163 18.44 10.65 -21.68
C LEU A 163 17.79 9.58 -22.57
N GLU A 164 18.02 9.61 -23.89
CA GLU A 164 17.78 8.42 -24.72
C GLU A 164 19.00 7.50 -24.66
N VAL A 165 18.75 6.25 -24.27
CA VAL A 165 19.78 5.24 -24.02
C VAL A 165 19.57 4.07 -24.97
N SER A 166 20.53 3.85 -25.87
CA SER A 166 20.56 2.71 -26.78
C SER A 166 21.40 1.58 -26.21
N PHE A 167 20.81 0.40 -26.06
CA PHE A 167 21.43 -0.81 -25.53
C PHE A 167 21.64 -1.86 -26.64
N SER A 168 22.72 -2.62 -26.55
CA SER A 168 23.12 -3.63 -27.54
C SER A 168 23.85 -4.81 -26.90
N ALA A 169 23.58 -6.02 -27.40
CA ALA A 169 24.41 -7.22 -27.18
C ALA A 169 25.03 -7.76 -28.48
N GLY A 170 24.94 -7.01 -29.59
CA GLY A 170 25.33 -7.45 -30.93
C GLY A 170 24.73 -6.56 -32.01
N ARG A 171 25.04 -6.83 -33.29
CA ARG A 171 24.59 -5.98 -34.41
C ARG A 171 23.06 -5.91 -34.56
N GLU A 172 22.36 -7.01 -34.28
CA GLU A 172 20.92 -7.14 -34.51
C GLU A 172 20.09 -6.81 -33.26
N ASP A 173 20.64 -7.04 -32.07
CA ASP A 173 19.89 -7.03 -30.82
C ASP A 173 19.76 -5.66 -30.14
N ASN A 174 19.75 -4.58 -30.92
CA ASN A 174 19.65 -3.23 -30.40
C ASN A 174 18.23 -2.91 -29.86
N CYS A 175 18.13 -2.06 -28.85
CA CYS A 175 16.88 -1.43 -28.41
C CYS A 175 17.18 -0.12 -27.65
N SER A 176 16.18 0.74 -27.43
CA SER A 176 16.34 1.96 -26.64
C SER A 176 15.22 2.20 -25.63
N ALA A 177 15.51 3.06 -24.64
CA ALA A 177 14.53 3.68 -23.75
C ALA A 177 14.92 5.14 -23.51
N ILE A 178 13.92 5.97 -23.23
CA ILE A 178 14.13 7.30 -22.64
C ILE A 178 14.02 7.14 -21.12
N VAL A 179 15.01 7.64 -20.39
CA VAL A 179 15.02 7.66 -18.92
C VAL A 179 15.01 9.11 -18.46
N SER A 180 13.98 9.49 -17.72
CA SER A 180 13.72 10.87 -17.31
C SER A 180 13.66 11.02 -15.80
N PHE A 181 14.12 12.17 -15.32
CA PHE A 181 14.27 12.53 -13.92
C PHE A 181 13.81 13.97 -13.72
N ASP A 182 13.09 14.24 -12.63
CA ASP A 182 12.91 15.59 -12.10
C ASP A 182 13.71 15.72 -10.78
N LYS A 183 13.29 16.63 -9.89
CA LYS A 183 13.88 16.85 -8.56
C LYS A 183 13.45 15.84 -7.48
N THR A 184 12.61 14.85 -7.79
CA THR A 184 12.05 13.88 -6.82
C THR A 184 12.79 12.54 -6.86
N GLU A 185 12.41 11.59 -6.00
CA GLU A 185 12.86 10.19 -6.06
C GLU A 185 12.32 9.38 -7.27
N ILE A 186 11.54 9.98 -8.18
CA ILE A 186 10.86 9.28 -9.26
C ILE A 186 11.72 9.26 -10.54
N ILE A 187 11.80 8.08 -11.17
CA ILE A 187 12.37 7.87 -12.50
C ILE A 187 11.25 7.40 -13.45
N ASP A 188 11.04 8.09 -14.57
CA ASP A 188 10.24 7.60 -15.70
C ASP A 188 11.15 6.84 -16.67
N ILE A 189 10.92 5.54 -16.83
CA ILE A 189 11.56 4.74 -17.87
C ILE A 189 10.52 4.48 -18.96
N LYS A 190 10.64 5.18 -20.08
CA LYS A 190 9.77 5.06 -21.25
C LYS A 190 10.43 4.19 -22.32
N PRO A 191 9.97 2.95 -22.54
CA PRO A 191 10.52 2.07 -23.58
C PRO A 191 10.39 2.69 -24.98
N ALA A 192 11.47 2.64 -25.74
CA ALA A 192 11.55 3.16 -27.10
C ALA A 192 11.87 2.03 -28.09
N LYS A 193 12.66 2.32 -29.13
CA LYS A 193 12.83 1.49 -30.33
C LYS A 193 13.13 0.03 -29.98
N SER A 194 12.25 -0.88 -30.40
CA SER A 194 12.37 -2.35 -30.24
C SER A 194 12.50 -2.89 -28.80
N MET A 195 12.28 -2.09 -27.75
CA MET A 195 12.31 -2.59 -26.37
C MET A 195 11.04 -3.38 -26.04
N LYS A 196 11.19 -4.67 -25.68
CA LYS A 196 10.08 -5.60 -25.40
C LYS A 196 9.75 -5.80 -23.92
N GLY A 197 10.55 -5.22 -23.03
CA GLY A 197 10.34 -5.29 -21.58
C GLY A 197 11.50 -4.68 -20.81
N ILE A 198 11.30 -4.48 -19.51
CA ILE A 198 12.30 -4.01 -18.55
C ILE A 198 12.44 -5.06 -17.45
N SER A 199 13.67 -5.32 -17.01
CA SER A 199 13.99 -6.09 -15.81
C SER A 199 14.56 -5.14 -14.75
N LEU A 200 13.96 -5.13 -13.56
CA LEU A 200 14.52 -4.49 -12.37
C LEU A 200 15.30 -5.54 -11.59
N VAL A 201 16.61 -5.40 -11.44
CA VAL A 201 17.48 -6.37 -10.78
C VAL A 201 17.93 -5.80 -9.43
N SER A 202 17.51 -6.44 -8.35
CA SER A 202 17.84 -6.05 -6.97
C SER A 202 17.54 -7.24 -6.05
N PRO A 203 18.24 -7.44 -4.91
CA PRO A 203 17.88 -8.49 -3.96
C PRO A 203 16.64 -8.04 -3.16
N ILE A 204 15.48 -8.60 -3.52
CA ILE A 204 14.20 -8.33 -2.87
C ILE A 204 13.84 -9.56 -2.02
N GLU A 205 13.72 -9.36 -0.71
CA GLU A 205 13.30 -10.40 0.25
C GLU A 205 11.80 -10.69 0.10
N TYR A 206 10.97 -9.66 -0.08
CA TYR A 206 9.51 -9.81 -0.18
C TYR A 206 8.90 -8.92 -1.26
N GLY A 207 8.01 -9.48 -2.07
CA GLY A 207 7.19 -8.72 -3.01
C GLY A 207 5.79 -8.45 -2.44
N VAL A 208 5.29 -7.22 -2.55
CA VAL A 208 3.96 -6.83 -2.07
C VAL A 208 3.13 -6.21 -3.20
N VAL A 209 1.88 -6.65 -3.35
CA VAL A 209 0.85 -5.98 -4.16
C VAL A 209 -0.21 -5.41 -3.21
N PRO A 210 -0.25 -4.07 -3.01
CA PRO A 210 -1.20 -3.43 -2.10
C PRO A 210 -2.67 -3.68 -2.44
N GLY A 211 -3.51 -3.87 -1.42
CA GLY A 211 -4.93 -4.20 -1.56
C GLY A 211 -5.86 -3.20 -0.89
N PHE A 212 -6.05 -2.00 -1.47
CA PHE A 212 -6.75 -0.86 -0.83
C PHE A 212 -8.22 -1.11 -0.42
N ILE A 213 -8.88 -2.15 -0.93
CA ILE A 213 -10.25 -2.58 -0.57
C ILE A 213 -10.29 -3.93 0.17
N GLY A 214 -9.17 -4.64 0.26
CA GLY A 214 -9.09 -6.00 0.78
C GLY A 214 -7.85 -6.20 1.65
N ASP A 215 -7.01 -7.16 1.26
CA ASP A 215 -5.72 -7.42 1.88
C ASP A 215 -4.62 -7.43 0.81
N ASP A 216 -3.41 -7.09 1.21
CA ASP A 216 -2.23 -7.08 0.36
C ASP A 216 -1.79 -8.51 0.01
N LEU A 217 -1.31 -8.75 -1.21
CA LEU A 217 -0.63 -10.01 -1.52
C LEU A 217 0.84 -9.88 -1.15
N VAL A 218 1.29 -10.68 -0.18
CA VAL A 218 2.68 -10.77 0.26
C VAL A 218 3.30 -12.06 -0.29
N PHE A 219 4.22 -11.90 -1.25
CA PHE A 219 4.95 -12.97 -1.91
C PHE A 219 6.31 -13.18 -1.23
N ASP A 220 6.36 -14.26 -0.46
CA ASP A 220 7.54 -14.84 0.18
C ASP A 220 8.22 -15.84 -0.79
N PRO A 221 9.46 -15.60 -1.25
CA PRO A 221 10.15 -16.48 -2.18
C PRO A 221 10.30 -17.92 -1.67
N GLU A 222 10.48 -18.12 -0.36
CA GLU A 222 10.68 -19.44 0.25
C GLU A 222 9.43 -20.31 0.16
N GLN A 223 8.24 -19.71 0.06
CA GLN A 223 6.98 -20.42 -0.16
C GLN A 223 6.86 -21.03 -1.58
N TYR A 224 7.83 -20.76 -2.47
CA TYR A 224 7.81 -21.14 -3.89
C TYR A 224 9.08 -21.88 -4.35
N ALA A 225 9.57 -22.82 -3.53
CA ALA A 225 10.73 -23.67 -3.86
C ALA A 225 10.64 -24.41 -5.21
N SER A 226 9.43 -24.70 -5.71
CA SER A 226 9.19 -25.46 -6.94
C SER A 226 9.17 -24.64 -8.24
N THR A 227 9.28 -23.30 -8.18
CA THR A 227 9.32 -22.46 -9.39
C THR A 227 10.26 -21.26 -9.24
N ASN A 228 11.07 -21.01 -10.28
CA ASN A 228 11.95 -19.84 -10.35
C ASN A 228 11.27 -18.64 -11.04
N THR A 229 9.94 -18.68 -11.24
CA THR A 229 9.15 -17.56 -11.77
C THR A 229 7.75 -17.55 -11.16
N LEU A 230 7.32 -16.38 -10.68
CA LEU A 230 5.96 -16.10 -10.22
C LEU A 230 5.30 -15.07 -11.15
N CYS A 231 4.14 -15.39 -11.70
CA CYS A 231 3.37 -14.47 -12.56
C CYS A 231 2.31 -13.77 -11.70
N ILE A 232 2.39 -12.44 -11.56
CA ILE A 232 1.67 -11.72 -10.50
C ILE A 232 0.42 -11.04 -11.05
N PRO A 233 -0.77 -11.24 -10.44
CA PRO A 233 -1.96 -10.46 -10.72
C PRO A 233 -1.87 -9.15 -9.91
N THR A 234 -1.28 -8.14 -10.53
CA THR A 234 -1.07 -6.81 -9.93
C THR A 234 -1.93 -5.75 -10.61
N GLU A 235 -2.45 -4.85 -9.79
CA GLU A 235 -3.29 -3.72 -10.16
C GLU A 235 -2.44 -2.43 -10.24
N ASN A 236 -1.47 -2.45 -11.15
CA ASN A 236 -0.68 -1.28 -11.59
C ASN A 236 0.27 -0.66 -10.54
N VAL A 237 0.47 -1.35 -9.41
CA VAL A 237 1.47 -1.06 -8.38
C VAL A 237 2.11 -2.34 -7.83
N PHE A 238 3.41 -2.25 -7.50
CA PHE A 238 4.17 -3.26 -6.78
C PHE A 238 5.18 -2.62 -5.83
N LEU A 239 5.38 -3.23 -4.65
CA LEU A 239 6.44 -2.88 -3.71
C LEU A 239 7.45 -4.03 -3.60
N GLY A 240 8.74 -3.74 -3.71
CA GLY A 240 9.81 -4.68 -3.36
C GLY A 240 10.42 -4.28 -2.02
N LEU A 241 10.37 -5.15 -1.03
CA LEU A 241 11.08 -4.98 0.24
C LEU A 241 12.51 -5.50 0.05
N LEU A 242 13.49 -4.59 0.01
CA LEU A 242 14.88 -4.91 -0.37
C LEU A 242 15.68 -5.46 0.80
N GLU A 243 16.64 -6.32 0.47
CA GLU A 243 17.51 -7.02 1.41
C GLU A 243 18.20 -6.08 2.40
N GLY A 244 18.05 -6.38 3.69
CA GLY A 244 18.64 -5.59 4.77
C GLY A 244 17.75 -4.44 5.30
N GLN A 245 16.44 -4.50 5.10
CA GLN A 245 15.41 -3.69 5.81
C GLN A 245 15.42 -2.16 5.57
N ASP A 246 16.41 -1.64 4.85
CA ASP A 246 16.67 -0.20 4.70
C ASP A 246 16.10 0.46 3.43
N ASN A 247 15.50 -0.31 2.50
CA ASN A 247 14.90 0.23 1.28
C ASN A 247 13.60 -0.48 0.87
N VAL A 248 12.71 0.29 0.25
CA VAL A 248 11.51 -0.18 -0.47
C VAL A 248 11.53 0.35 -1.90
N LEU A 249 11.57 -0.56 -2.87
CA LEU A 249 11.27 -0.28 -4.26
C LEU A 249 9.76 -0.04 -4.38
N VAL A 250 9.36 1.08 -4.99
CA VAL A 250 7.99 1.32 -5.46
C VAL A 250 8.02 1.32 -6.98
N ALA A 251 7.26 0.42 -7.62
CA ALA A 251 7.07 0.39 -9.06
C ALA A 251 5.59 0.67 -9.38
N THR A 252 5.34 1.58 -10.33
CA THR A 252 3.99 1.91 -10.83
C THR A 252 4.02 2.08 -12.35
N TRP A 253 2.93 1.73 -13.02
CA TRP A 253 2.82 1.85 -14.48
C TRP A 253 1.34 2.07 -14.86
N PRO A 254 1.00 2.76 -15.95
CA PRO A 254 -0.38 3.03 -16.31
C PRO A 254 -1.07 1.80 -16.91
N ASP A 255 -2.39 1.68 -16.68
CA ASP A 255 -3.27 0.60 -17.17
C ASP A 255 -2.97 0.21 -18.62
N GLY A 256 -2.72 -1.07 -18.88
CA GLY A 256 -2.29 -1.55 -20.20
C GLY A 256 -2.16 -3.06 -20.28
N LYS A 257 -1.28 -3.53 -21.16
CA LYS A 257 -1.02 -4.97 -21.40
C LYS A 257 0.28 -5.47 -20.78
N GLN A 258 0.94 -4.65 -19.95
CA GLN A 258 2.14 -5.05 -19.23
C GLN A 258 1.83 -6.21 -18.28
N GLN A 259 2.72 -7.21 -18.23
CA GLN A 259 2.64 -8.32 -17.27
C GLN A 259 3.89 -8.33 -16.39
N MET A 260 3.69 -8.46 -15.09
CA MET A 260 4.76 -8.48 -14.10
C MET A 260 5.07 -9.91 -13.63
N LYS A 261 6.36 -10.27 -13.61
CA LYS A 261 6.85 -11.59 -13.20
C LYS A 261 8.00 -11.43 -12.21
N LEU A 262 7.93 -12.07 -11.04
CA LEU A 262 9.05 -12.14 -10.11
C LEU A 262 9.94 -13.33 -10.51
N LYS A 263 11.25 -13.11 -10.64
CA LYS A 263 12.24 -14.16 -10.87
C LYS A 263 12.91 -14.52 -9.55
N LEU A 264 12.76 -15.77 -9.15
CA LEU A 264 13.32 -16.28 -7.90
C LEU A 264 14.66 -16.96 -8.17
N ASP A 265 15.62 -16.72 -7.29
CA ASP A 265 16.95 -17.35 -7.33
C ASP A 265 17.48 -17.56 -5.90
N SER A 266 18.56 -18.32 -5.75
CA SER A 266 19.26 -18.46 -4.47
C SER A 266 20.14 -17.24 -4.21
N GLY A 267 19.94 -16.58 -3.08
CA GLY A 267 20.80 -15.52 -2.57
C GLY A 267 22.15 -16.06 -2.07
N PRO A 268 23.13 -15.17 -1.78
CA PRO A 268 24.49 -15.59 -1.39
C PRO A 268 24.56 -16.46 -0.14
N ASN A 269 23.59 -16.32 0.77
CA ASN A 269 23.50 -17.06 2.03
C ASN A 269 22.63 -18.32 1.92
N GLY A 270 22.20 -18.70 0.71
CA GLY A 270 21.30 -19.83 0.45
C GLY A 270 19.80 -19.53 0.62
N SER A 271 19.44 -18.39 1.22
CA SER A 271 18.06 -17.91 1.27
C SER A 271 17.52 -17.58 -0.12
N ARG A 272 16.26 -17.93 -0.39
CA ARG A 272 15.61 -17.68 -1.67
C ARG A 272 15.14 -16.23 -1.75
N LEU A 273 15.45 -15.54 -2.85
CA LEU A 273 15.12 -14.12 -3.04
C LEU A 273 14.40 -13.90 -4.37
N VAL A 274 13.60 -12.84 -4.47
CA VAL A 274 13.29 -12.25 -5.77
C VAL A 274 14.57 -11.56 -6.25
N ARG A 275 15.26 -12.15 -7.23
CA ARG A 275 16.47 -11.56 -7.81
C ARG A 275 16.15 -10.44 -8.79
N SER A 276 14.95 -10.45 -9.37
CA SER A 276 14.48 -9.42 -10.29
C SER A 276 12.97 -9.42 -10.54
N VAL A 277 12.45 -8.26 -10.93
CA VAL A 277 11.06 -8.04 -11.38
C VAL A 277 11.07 -7.76 -12.88
N ASP A 278 10.44 -8.64 -13.66
CA ASP A 278 10.33 -8.54 -15.12
C ASP A 278 8.98 -7.96 -15.52
N PHE A 279 9.00 -6.89 -16.30
CA PHE A 279 7.85 -6.24 -16.91
C PHE A 279 7.88 -6.47 -18.43
N ASP A 280 6.89 -7.17 -18.96
CA ASP A 280 6.62 -7.18 -20.40
C ASP A 280 6.12 -5.78 -20.83
N ASN A 281 6.60 -5.25 -21.95
CA ASN A 281 6.27 -3.89 -22.41
C ASN A 281 5.12 -3.86 -23.44
N ASP A 282 4.18 -2.92 -23.29
CA ASP A 282 3.13 -2.60 -24.26
C ASP A 282 3.29 -1.23 -24.96
N GLY A 283 4.36 -0.49 -24.66
CA GLY A 283 4.70 0.83 -25.19
C GLY A 283 4.61 1.98 -24.16
N LYS A 284 4.30 1.67 -22.90
CA LYS A 284 4.07 2.66 -21.85
C LYS A 284 5.21 2.74 -20.84
N SER A 285 5.31 3.88 -20.15
CA SER A 285 6.28 4.12 -19.09
C SER A 285 6.15 3.14 -17.91
N LEU A 286 7.31 2.82 -17.32
CA LEU A 286 7.44 2.21 -16.00
C LEU A 286 8.08 3.25 -15.08
N TYR A 287 7.38 3.62 -14.02
CA TYR A 287 7.84 4.60 -13.04
C TYR A 287 8.38 3.89 -11.79
N LEU A 288 9.57 4.29 -11.35
CA LEU A 288 10.24 3.74 -10.17
C LEU A 288 10.51 4.82 -9.13
N ALA A 289 10.46 4.44 -7.85
CA ALA A 289 11.06 5.18 -6.75
C ALA A 289 11.77 4.22 -5.78
N LEU A 290 12.88 4.66 -5.19
CA LEU A 290 13.64 3.90 -4.19
C LEU A 290 13.60 4.62 -2.84
N LEU A 291 12.57 4.30 -2.05
CA LEU A 291 12.36 4.89 -0.72
C LEU A 291 13.33 4.23 0.27
N GLY A 292 14.17 5.02 0.96
CA GLY A 292 15.22 4.46 1.83
C GLY A 292 15.37 5.18 3.17
N ALA A 293 15.18 4.46 4.27
CA ALA A 293 15.47 4.89 5.64
C ALA A 293 15.85 3.67 6.49
N PRO A 294 16.65 3.81 7.56
CA PRO A 294 17.06 2.67 8.38
C PRO A 294 15.85 1.93 8.98
N GLY A 295 15.69 0.64 8.68
CA GLY A 295 14.52 -0.14 9.10
C GLY A 295 13.17 0.34 8.55
N ILE A 296 13.14 0.89 7.33
CA ILE A 296 11.91 1.34 6.62
C ILE A 296 10.89 0.22 6.36
N TRP A 297 11.32 -1.04 6.42
CA TRP A 297 10.45 -2.20 6.60
C TRP A 297 11.11 -3.18 7.59
N HIS A 298 10.37 -4.16 8.10
CA HIS A 298 10.89 -5.12 9.08
C HIS A 298 10.22 -6.50 8.97
N GLU A 299 10.95 -7.55 9.33
CA GLU A 299 10.44 -8.90 9.56
C GLU A 299 10.49 -9.25 11.05
N GLU A 300 9.33 -9.58 11.63
CA GLU A 300 9.20 -10.09 12.99
C GLU A 300 8.82 -11.59 13.00
N GLU A 301 9.60 -12.43 13.70
CA GLU A 301 9.33 -13.87 13.84
C GLU A 301 8.30 -14.13 14.96
N LEU A 302 7.11 -14.63 14.59
CA LEU A 302 5.99 -14.79 15.52
C LEU A 302 6.15 -16.01 16.43
N LYS A 303 6.96 -15.85 17.49
CA LYS A 303 7.27 -16.89 18.47
C LYS A 303 6.04 -17.30 19.30
N PRO A 304 5.93 -18.57 19.73
CA PRO A 304 4.83 -19.04 20.60
C PRO A 304 4.67 -18.26 21.92
N THR A 305 5.73 -17.58 22.38
CA THR A 305 5.72 -16.70 23.55
C THR A 305 4.79 -15.49 23.43
N TYR A 306 4.34 -15.13 22.22
CA TYR A 306 3.47 -13.97 21.94
C TYR A 306 2.00 -14.30 22.23
N LEU A 307 1.68 -15.56 22.52
CA LEU A 307 0.33 -16.03 22.83
C LEU A 307 -0.15 -15.49 24.19
N GLU A 308 -1.19 -14.67 24.15
CA GLU A 308 -1.84 -14.00 25.28
C GLU A 308 -0.91 -13.13 26.14
N LYS A 309 0.22 -12.69 25.58
CA LYS A 309 1.15 -11.73 26.20
C LYS A 309 1.25 -10.48 25.36
N ASP A 310 1.51 -9.36 26.02
CA ASP A 310 1.94 -8.14 25.37
C ASP A 310 3.46 -8.26 25.18
N VAL A 311 3.95 -8.17 23.95
CA VAL A 311 5.37 -8.27 23.61
C VAL A 311 5.79 -7.00 22.90
N ALA A 312 6.71 -6.25 23.49
CA ALA A 312 7.46 -5.23 22.76
C ALA A 312 8.50 -5.92 21.87
N ILE A 313 8.68 -5.43 20.65
CA ILE A 313 9.75 -5.88 19.75
C ILE A 313 10.85 -4.82 19.66
N ASP A 314 12.06 -5.22 19.25
CA ASP A 314 13.22 -4.33 19.24
C ASP A 314 13.19 -3.30 18.11
N TRP A 315 12.44 -3.57 17.03
CA TRP A 315 12.22 -2.61 15.94
C TRP A 315 11.35 -1.42 16.38
N LYS A 316 11.69 -0.25 15.83
CA LYS A 316 11.00 1.02 16.06
C LYS A 316 10.67 1.64 14.71
N ARG A 317 9.50 2.25 14.59
CA ARG A 317 9.12 2.97 13.37
C ARG A 317 10.10 4.12 13.08
N PRO A 318 10.68 4.23 11.87
CA PRO A 318 11.60 5.33 11.55
C PRO A 318 10.91 6.70 11.46
N PHE A 319 9.61 6.72 11.17
CA PHE A 319 8.77 7.92 11.09
C PHE A 319 7.28 7.56 11.30
N PRO A 320 6.40 8.53 11.62
CA PRO A 320 4.96 8.32 11.60
C PRO A 320 4.45 7.98 10.19
N ALA A 321 3.72 6.88 10.03
CA ALA A 321 3.03 6.48 8.81
C ALA A 321 1.88 5.53 9.14
N LYS A 322 1.07 5.15 8.15
CA LYS A 322 0.10 4.05 8.29
C LYS A 322 0.84 2.72 8.16
N TRP A 323 1.59 2.38 9.21
CA TRP A 323 2.31 1.11 9.31
C TRP A 323 1.34 -0.06 9.38
N THR A 324 1.54 -1.06 8.55
CA THR A 324 0.72 -2.27 8.41
C THR A 324 1.55 -3.52 8.61
N THR A 325 0.90 -4.61 9.01
CA THR A 325 1.42 -5.98 8.89
C THR A 325 0.30 -6.95 8.51
N GLN A 326 0.66 -8.16 8.11
CA GLN A 326 -0.27 -9.23 7.76
C GLN A 326 -0.19 -10.38 8.78
N LEU A 327 -1.34 -10.75 9.36
CA LEU A 327 -1.46 -11.82 10.36
C LEU A 327 -2.62 -12.77 10.03
N ILE A 328 -2.55 -14.03 10.45
CA ILE A 328 -3.62 -15.00 10.19
C ILE A 328 -4.81 -14.75 11.14
N GLU A 329 -5.95 -14.35 10.58
CA GLU A 329 -7.22 -14.19 11.30
C GLU A 329 -8.29 -15.07 10.64
N ALA A 330 -8.98 -15.92 11.42
CA ALA A 330 -10.05 -16.81 10.93
C ALA A 330 -9.70 -17.73 9.72
N GLY A 331 -8.40 -17.93 9.42
CA GLY A 331 -7.92 -18.69 8.26
C GLY A 331 -7.67 -17.85 7.00
N VAL A 332 -7.66 -16.52 7.11
CA VAL A 332 -7.36 -15.55 6.05
C VAL A 332 -6.08 -14.78 6.44
N LYS A 333 -5.23 -14.42 5.46
CA LYS A 333 -4.09 -13.52 5.70
C LYS A 333 -4.63 -12.09 5.82
N THR A 334 -4.87 -11.58 7.02
CA THR A 334 -5.52 -10.27 7.25
C THR A 334 -4.50 -9.15 7.40
N THR A 335 -4.67 -8.03 6.70
CA THR A 335 -3.89 -6.81 6.91
C THR A 335 -4.40 -6.03 8.14
N PHE A 336 -3.45 -5.65 9.00
CA PHE A 336 -3.65 -4.92 10.26
C PHE A 336 -2.75 -3.67 10.31
N THR A 337 -3.34 -2.47 10.40
CA THR A 337 -2.60 -1.24 10.71
C THR A 337 -2.20 -1.21 12.19
N PHE A 338 -1.02 -0.72 12.53
CA PHE A 338 -0.64 -0.45 13.92
C PHE A 338 -1.43 0.76 14.46
N ARG A 339 -2.13 0.57 15.59
CA ARG A 339 -2.81 1.65 16.33
C ARG A 339 -1.83 2.41 17.23
N GLU A 340 -2.20 3.60 17.69
CA GLU A 340 -1.45 4.33 18.73
C GLU A 340 -1.80 3.89 20.16
N SER A 341 -2.68 2.88 20.31
CA SER A 341 -3.18 2.39 21.61
C SER A 341 -3.57 0.91 21.58
N LYS A 342 -3.52 0.28 22.75
CA LYS A 342 -3.99 -1.10 22.97
C LYS A 342 -5.49 -1.13 23.25
N ASP A 343 -6.29 -1.51 22.25
CA ASP A 343 -7.75 -1.55 22.37
C ASP A 343 -8.32 -2.97 22.49
N LYS A 344 -9.52 -3.10 23.07
CA LYS A 344 -10.39 -4.26 22.87
C LYS A 344 -11.39 -3.98 21.76
N ILE A 345 -11.68 -4.98 20.94
CA ILE A 345 -12.48 -4.88 19.72
C ILE A 345 -13.43 -6.07 19.58
N TRP A 346 -14.21 -6.09 18.49
CA TRP A 346 -15.13 -7.17 18.12
C TRP A 346 -15.14 -7.35 16.59
N ARG A 347 -15.34 -8.59 16.13
CA ARG A 347 -15.54 -8.99 14.73
C ARG A 347 -16.67 -10.01 14.67
N GLY A 348 -17.49 -10.03 13.61
CA GLY A 348 -18.58 -11.01 13.49
C GLY A 348 -18.12 -12.47 13.54
N VAL A 349 -17.04 -12.83 12.83
CA VAL A 349 -16.56 -14.23 12.77
C VAL A 349 -15.86 -14.70 14.06
N ILE A 350 -15.12 -13.83 14.76
CA ILE A 350 -14.27 -14.23 15.89
C ILE A 350 -14.65 -13.59 17.24
N GLY A 351 -15.69 -12.76 17.29
CA GLY A 351 -16.17 -12.09 18.51
C GLY A 351 -15.15 -11.12 19.13
N HIS A 352 -15.13 -11.02 20.45
CA HIS A 352 -14.22 -10.11 21.18
C HIS A 352 -12.78 -10.62 21.27
N TYR A 353 -11.82 -9.71 21.09
CA TYR A 353 -10.38 -9.92 21.33
C TYR A 353 -9.68 -8.58 21.60
N THR A 354 -8.39 -8.63 21.93
CA THR A 354 -7.53 -7.42 21.99
C THR A 354 -6.92 -7.20 20.61
N TYR A 355 -6.80 -5.95 20.17
CA TYR A 355 -6.19 -5.62 18.90
C TYR A 355 -4.72 -6.11 18.85
N PRO A 356 -4.26 -6.79 17.76
CA PRO A 356 -3.04 -7.59 17.83
C PRO A 356 -1.75 -6.77 17.72
N VAL A 357 -1.78 -5.54 17.19
CA VAL A 357 -0.59 -4.70 16.95
C VAL A 357 -0.81 -3.23 17.27
N TRP A 358 0.09 -2.61 18.03
CA TRP A 358 0.03 -1.17 18.33
C TRP A 358 1.41 -0.58 18.61
N PHE A 359 1.51 0.74 18.61
CA PHE A 359 2.68 1.48 19.06
C PHE A 359 2.46 2.04 20.47
N ASN A 360 3.54 2.14 21.25
CA ASN A 360 3.60 2.96 22.45
C ASN A 360 4.86 3.83 22.36
N GLY A 361 4.69 5.13 22.11
CA GLY A 361 5.76 5.93 21.51
C GLY A 361 6.08 5.37 20.12
N ASP A 362 7.34 5.07 19.86
CA ASP A 362 7.79 4.46 18.58
C ASP A 362 8.13 2.97 18.69
N THR A 363 8.01 2.38 19.89
CA THR A 363 8.15 0.94 20.13
C THR A 363 6.91 0.21 19.63
N ALA A 364 7.10 -0.79 18.76
CA ALA A 364 6.04 -1.67 18.30
C ALA A 364 5.72 -2.76 19.34
N PHE A 365 4.43 -3.07 19.50
CA PHE A 365 3.89 -4.08 20.41
C PHE A 365 2.98 -5.05 19.67
N TYR A 366 3.08 -6.33 20.05
CA TYR A 366 2.20 -7.42 19.63
C TYR A 366 1.41 -7.98 20.82
N ARG A 367 0.18 -8.42 20.57
CA ARG A 367 -0.55 -9.34 21.44
C ARG A 367 -1.33 -10.36 20.61
N LEU A 368 -0.75 -11.54 20.44
CA LEU A 368 -1.35 -12.61 19.67
C LEU A 368 -2.21 -13.50 20.58
N SER A 369 -3.14 -14.25 20.01
CA SER A 369 -4.22 -14.93 20.74
C SER A 369 -4.59 -16.26 20.09
N LYS A 370 -5.49 -17.04 20.71
CA LYS A 370 -6.04 -18.24 20.04
C LYS A 370 -6.84 -17.93 18.76
N LYS A 371 -7.18 -16.66 18.51
CA LYS A 371 -7.96 -16.19 17.34
C LYS A 371 -7.08 -15.60 16.23
N ILE A 372 -5.93 -15.05 16.61
CA ILE A 372 -4.86 -14.57 15.73
C ILE A 372 -3.55 -15.17 16.28
N PRO A 373 -3.21 -16.41 15.90
CA PRO A 373 -2.13 -17.16 16.54
C PRO A 373 -0.74 -16.71 16.08
N PRO A 374 0.29 -16.80 16.94
CA PRO A 374 1.68 -16.69 16.52
C PRO A 374 2.03 -17.83 15.55
N LYS A 375 2.14 -17.52 14.26
CA LYS A 375 2.45 -18.47 13.19
C LYS A 375 3.24 -17.77 12.08
N GLY A 376 4.45 -18.26 11.79
CA GLY A 376 5.28 -17.75 10.71
C GLY A 376 5.85 -16.36 11.03
N LYS A 377 5.87 -15.49 10.03
CA LYS A 377 6.48 -14.15 10.05
C LYS A 377 5.41 -13.06 9.99
N SER A 378 5.73 -11.89 10.52
CA SER A 378 4.94 -10.66 10.45
C SER A 378 5.79 -9.58 9.78
N LEU A 379 5.43 -9.17 8.56
CA LEU A 379 6.15 -8.12 7.85
C LEU A 379 5.55 -6.75 8.16
N VAL A 380 6.34 -5.87 8.78
CA VAL A 380 5.94 -4.49 9.07
C VAL A 380 6.45 -3.58 7.96
N TYR A 381 5.53 -2.88 7.30
CA TYR A 381 5.83 -1.93 6.23
C TYR A 381 4.76 -0.82 6.22
N PHE A 382 4.78 0.08 5.24
CA PHE A 382 3.76 1.11 5.07
C PHE A 382 3.46 1.32 3.59
N VAL A 383 2.22 1.73 3.30
CA VAL A 383 1.77 2.08 1.94
C VAL A 383 1.25 3.53 1.90
N GLU A 384 0.68 4.01 3.01
CA GLU A 384 0.05 5.33 3.13
C GLU A 384 0.68 6.18 4.23
N GLY A 385 0.68 7.51 4.03
CA GLY A 385 1.08 8.48 5.04
C GLY A 385 0.04 8.67 6.15
N LYS A 386 0.52 8.90 7.38
CA LYS A 386 -0.29 9.23 8.57
C LYS A 386 0.57 10.05 9.53
N ASN A 387 0.35 11.37 9.56
CA ASN A 387 1.23 12.34 10.22
C ASN A 387 2.69 12.31 9.72
N THR A 388 2.90 11.80 8.51
CA THR A 388 4.22 11.60 7.90
C THR A 388 4.89 12.94 7.56
N PRO A 389 6.21 13.10 7.79
CA PRO A 389 6.91 14.33 7.42
C PRO A 389 6.84 14.59 5.90
N ALA A 390 6.71 15.84 5.49
CA ALA A 390 6.65 16.21 4.07
C ALA A 390 7.94 15.95 3.28
N SER A 391 9.03 15.55 3.96
CA SER A 391 10.29 15.09 3.37
C SER A 391 10.36 13.56 3.21
N VAL A 392 9.27 12.83 3.48
CA VAL A 392 9.19 11.37 3.38
C VAL A 392 7.99 11.01 2.50
N SER A 393 8.25 10.68 1.24
CA SER A 393 7.25 10.20 0.30
C SER A 393 6.74 8.80 0.70
N THR A 394 5.46 8.53 0.43
CA THR A 394 4.87 7.20 0.63
C THR A 394 4.52 6.55 -0.71
N PRO A 395 4.39 5.21 -0.80
CA PRO A 395 4.00 4.55 -2.04
C PRO A 395 2.71 5.10 -2.66
N VAL A 396 1.74 5.51 -1.85
CA VAL A 396 0.51 6.18 -2.31
C VAL A 396 0.76 7.59 -2.87
N ASP A 397 1.83 8.28 -2.49
CA ASP A 397 2.19 9.57 -3.09
C ASP A 397 2.89 9.38 -4.44
N ILE A 398 3.72 8.32 -4.59
CA ILE A 398 4.25 7.88 -5.89
C ILE A 398 3.10 7.58 -6.85
N ILE A 399 2.11 6.76 -6.46
CA ILE A 399 0.92 6.43 -7.27
C ILE A 399 0.18 7.69 -7.77
N LYS A 400 0.04 8.74 -6.94
CA LYS A 400 -0.60 10.01 -7.33
C LYS A 400 0.23 10.79 -8.33
N ALA A 401 1.56 10.83 -8.14
CA ALA A 401 2.49 11.57 -8.98
C ALA A 401 2.63 10.93 -10.37
N THR A 402 2.72 9.60 -10.44
CA THR A 402 3.04 8.87 -11.68
C THR A 402 1.82 8.57 -12.54
N LEU A 403 0.70 8.14 -11.94
CA LEU A 403 -0.48 7.66 -12.69
C LEU A 403 -1.55 8.75 -12.89
N GLY A 404 -1.34 9.93 -12.30
CA GLY A 404 -2.27 11.06 -12.35
C GLY A 404 -3.60 10.79 -11.61
N ARG A 405 -4.47 11.80 -11.59
CA ARG A 405 -5.63 11.82 -10.68
C ARG A 405 -6.65 10.70 -10.91
N GLN A 406 -6.94 10.33 -12.15
CA GLN A 406 -8.01 9.38 -12.47
C GLN A 406 -7.62 7.93 -12.13
N ALA A 407 -6.44 7.47 -12.57
CA ALA A 407 -5.98 6.11 -12.29
C ALA A 407 -5.66 5.93 -10.79
N SER A 408 -4.99 6.91 -10.15
CA SER A 408 -4.78 6.86 -8.70
C SER A 408 -6.10 6.83 -7.91
N GLN A 409 -7.14 7.55 -8.32
CA GLN A 409 -8.47 7.45 -7.68
C GLN A 409 -9.14 6.09 -7.87
N ALA A 410 -8.93 5.42 -9.01
CA ALA A 410 -9.45 4.08 -9.26
C ALA A 410 -8.72 3.01 -8.40
N ILE A 411 -7.39 3.11 -8.27
CA ILE A 411 -6.56 2.19 -7.46
C ILE A 411 -6.80 2.38 -5.96
N LEU A 412 -6.83 3.63 -5.48
CA LEU A 412 -6.94 3.94 -4.04
C LEU A 412 -8.35 3.81 -3.46
N ASP A 413 -9.38 3.84 -4.34
CA ASP A 413 -10.82 3.69 -4.08
C ASP A 413 -11.33 4.25 -2.74
N LEU A 414 -10.98 5.51 -2.45
CA LEU A 414 -11.47 6.24 -1.26
C LEU A 414 -13.00 6.24 -1.10
N PRO A 415 -13.84 6.19 -2.17
CA PRO A 415 -15.29 6.01 -2.03
C PRO A 415 -15.69 4.60 -1.56
N GLY A 416 -15.00 3.55 -2.01
CA GLY A 416 -15.22 2.16 -1.58
C GLY A 416 -14.75 1.91 -0.14
N ARG A 417 -13.69 2.59 0.29
CA ARG A 417 -13.15 2.61 1.67
C ARG A 417 -14.02 3.36 2.69
N ARG A 418 -15.35 3.29 2.57
CA ARG A 418 -16.31 3.93 3.48
C ARG A 418 -17.36 2.93 3.95
N LEU A 419 -17.48 2.75 5.27
CA LEU A 419 -18.52 1.90 5.85
C LEU A 419 -19.91 2.37 5.43
N ARG A 420 -20.81 1.42 5.23
CA ARG A 420 -22.24 1.71 5.05
C ARG A 420 -22.84 2.23 6.36
N THR A 421 -23.88 3.05 6.23
CA THR A 421 -24.63 3.56 7.39
C THR A 421 -25.88 2.72 7.66
N HIS A 422 -25.90 2.08 8.82
CA HIS A 422 -27.06 1.37 9.35
C HIS A 422 -27.94 2.28 10.23
N HIS A 423 -27.66 3.59 10.26
CA HIS A 423 -28.45 4.57 11.00
C HIS A 423 -29.41 5.32 10.07
N ARG A 424 -30.71 5.04 10.18
CA ARG A 424 -31.79 5.74 9.46
C ARG A 424 -31.76 7.26 9.65
N ARG A 425 -31.28 7.72 10.81
CA ARG A 425 -31.31 9.12 11.27
C ARG A 425 -29.94 9.70 11.64
N GLY A 426 -28.86 9.04 11.22
CA GLY A 426 -27.49 9.44 11.58
C GLY A 426 -27.30 9.63 13.09
N SER A 427 -26.68 10.74 13.49
CA SER A 427 -26.43 11.12 14.89
C SER A 427 -27.69 11.47 15.70
N ALA A 428 -28.85 11.66 15.06
CA ALA A 428 -30.14 11.92 15.71
C ALA A 428 -30.95 10.63 15.98
N GLY A 429 -30.44 9.46 15.56
CA GLY A 429 -30.99 8.15 15.91
C GLY A 429 -30.32 7.54 17.15
N VAL A 430 -30.62 6.27 17.44
CA VAL A 430 -29.89 5.54 18.49
C VAL A 430 -28.46 5.24 18.03
N ARG A 431 -27.48 5.61 18.87
CA ARG A 431 -26.03 5.47 18.57
C ARG A 431 -25.57 4.02 18.34
N ARG A 432 -26.33 3.02 18.77
CA ARG A 432 -26.17 1.61 18.43
C ARG A 432 -27.52 1.07 17.95
N ALA A 433 -27.82 1.26 16.66
CA ALA A 433 -29.11 0.87 16.06
C ALA A 433 -29.25 -0.65 15.83
N CYS A 434 -28.13 -1.39 15.88
CA CYS A 434 -28.08 -2.84 15.81
C CYS A 434 -28.95 -3.52 16.88
N THR A 435 -29.35 -4.78 16.63
CA THR A 435 -30.35 -5.48 17.46
C THR A 435 -29.97 -5.55 18.93
N CYS A 436 -28.70 -5.77 19.28
CA CYS A 436 -28.21 -5.72 20.66
C CYS A 436 -28.32 -4.31 21.27
N GLY A 437 -27.77 -3.29 20.61
CA GLY A 437 -27.78 -1.91 21.11
C GLY A 437 -29.17 -1.29 21.22
N GLY A 438 -30.04 -1.53 20.23
CA GLY A 438 -31.43 -1.09 20.24
C GLY A 438 -32.24 -1.79 21.34
N THR A 439 -32.04 -3.10 21.54
CA THR A 439 -32.75 -3.80 22.62
C THR A 439 -32.22 -3.43 24.01
N GLU A 440 -30.92 -3.20 24.19
CA GLU A 440 -30.36 -2.63 25.43
C GLU A 440 -30.97 -1.24 25.73
N ALA A 441 -31.06 -0.36 24.71
CA ALA A 441 -31.61 0.98 24.86
C ALA A 441 -33.11 1.00 25.22
N ILE A 442 -33.90 0.06 24.70
CA ILE A 442 -35.31 -0.11 25.08
C ILE A 442 -35.42 -0.77 26.47
N GLN A 443 -34.57 -1.74 26.80
CA GLN A 443 -34.63 -2.49 28.06
C GLN A 443 -34.61 -1.56 29.29
N ALA A 444 -33.71 -0.58 29.30
CA ALA A 444 -33.61 0.41 30.37
C ALA A 444 -34.91 1.22 30.59
N VAL A 445 -35.70 1.46 29.53
CA VAL A 445 -37.00 2.15 29.62
C VAL A 445 -38.06 1.28 30.30
N PHE A 446 -38.05 -0.03 30.02
CA PHE A 446 -38.97 -0.98 30.64
C PHE A 446 -38.56 -1.31 32.09
N GLU A 447 -37.27 -1.32 32.41
CA GLU A 447 -36.75 -1.48 33.77
C GLU A 447 -37.08 -0.27 34.66
N ALA A 448 -37.06 0.94 34.11
CA ALA A 448 -37.56 2.15 34.78
C ALA A 448 -39.12 2.23 34.82
N GLY A 449 -39.82 1.37 34.07
CA GLY A 449 -41.29 1.42 33.94
C GLY A 449 -41.79 2.70 33.25
N GLU A 450 -40.99 3.26 32.34
CA GLU A 450 -41.28 4.49 31.59
C GLU A 450 -41.88 4.20 30.20
N GLU A 451 -42.25 2.95 29.90
CA GLU A 451 -42.50 2.47 28.53
C GLU A 451 -43.66 3.16 27.82
N VAL A 452 -44.61 3.73 28.58
CA VAL A 452 -45.71 4.56 28.05
C VAL A 452 -45.28 6.02 27.91
N ALA A 453 -44.59 6.58 28.91
CA ALA A 453 -44.16 7.98 28.93
C ALA A 453 -43.10 8.27 27.84
N ARG A 454 -42.24 7.29 27.55
CA ARG A 454 -41.19 7.36 26.52
C ARG A 454 -41.54 6.54 25.29
N ARG A 455 -42.84 6.39 24.99
CA ARG A 455 -43.35 5.63 23.86
C ARG A 455 -42.70 6.02 22.52
N GLU A 456 -42.63 7.30 22.20
CA GLU A 456 -42.04 7.79 20.94
C GLU A 456 -40.55 7.42 20.79
N TYR A 457 -39.79 7.51 21.89
CA TYR A 457 -38.40 7.08 21.93
C TYR A 457 -38.28 5.58 21.61
N VAL A 458 -39.06 4.73 22.29
CA VAL A 458 -39.07 3.27 22.06
C VAL A 458 -39.50 2.93 20.64
N GLU A 459 -40.55 3.56 20.11
CA GLU A 459 -41.00 3.34 18.73
C GLU A 459 -39.92 3.76 17.71
N GLY A 460 -39.20 4.85 17.97
CA GLY A 460 -38.07 5.31 17.15
C GLY A 460 -36.85 4.39 17.23
N VAL A 461 -36.55 3.78 18.40
CA VAL A 461 -35.49 2.77 18.51
C VAL A 461 -35.85 1.53 17.70
N VAL A 462 -37.10 1.05 17.81
CA VAL A 462 -37.58 -0.10 17.03
C VAL A 462 -37.44 0.16 15.52
N ASP A 463 -37.77 1.36 15.03
CA ASP A 463 -37.65 1.67 13.61
C ASP A 463 -36.19 1.82 13.13
N ASP A 464 -35.29 2.35 13.97
CA ASP A 464 -33.85 2.36 13.67
C ASP A 464 -33.31 0.92 13.59
N THR A 465 -33.77 0.00 14.45
CA THR A 465 -33.40 -1.43 14.43
C THR A 465 -34.04 -2.22 13.28
N VAL A 466 -35.28 -1.91 12.87
CA VAL A 466 -35.88 -2.48 11.65
C VAL A 466 -35.07 -2.05 10.42
N TYR A 467 -34.65 -0.78 10.34
CA TYR A 467 -33.80 -0.30 9.25
C TYR A 467 -32.43 -0.99 9.23
N PHE A 468 -31.79 -1.21 10.38
CA PHE A 468 -30.57 -2.01 10.51
C PHE A 468 -30.74 -3.41 9.90
N VAL A 469 -31.79 -4.14 10.29
CA VAL A 469 -32.06 -5.50 9.80
C VAL A 469 -32.32 -5.53 8.29
N VAL A 470 -33.04 -4.54 7.74
CA VAL A 470 -33.24 -4.43 6.28
C VAL A 470 -31.89 -4.25 5.56
N ARG A 471 -31.00 -3.39 6.05
CA ARG A 471 -29.66 -3.19 5.43
C ARG A 471 -28.78 -4.44 5.53
N HIS A 472 -28.86 -5.20 6.63
CA HIS A 472 -28.18 -6.48 6.73
C HIS A 472 -28.73 -7.52 5.73
N VAL A 473 -30.05 -7.64 5.57
CA VAL A 473 -30.64 -8.57 4.59
C VAL A 473 -30.28 -8.17 3.14
N GLU A 474 -30.32 -6.88 2.79
CA GLU A 474 -29.84 -6.38 1.50
C GLU A 474 -28.37 -6.76 1.24
N ARG A 475 -27.49 -6.61 2.25
CA ARG A 475 -26.07 -6.98 2.14
C ARG A 475 -25.83 -8.49 2.04
N ILE A 476 -26.66 -9.30 2.69
CA ILE A 476 -26.65 -10.77 2.54
C ILE A 476 -26.99 -11.16 1.09
N ASP A 477 -27.95 -10.46 0.47
CA ASP A 477 -28.35 -10.72 -0.91
C ASP A 477 -27.31 -10.22 -1.94
N GLU A 478 -26.66 -9.07 -1.70
CA GLU A 478 -25.50 -8.62 -2.52
C GLU A 478 -24.40 -9.69 -2.62
N TYR A 479 -24.05 -10.34 -1.50
CA TYR A 479 -23.07 -11.43 -1.49
C TYR A 479 -23.56 -12.70 -2.21
N ARG A 480 -24.86 -13.00 -2.17
CA ARG A 480 -25.45 -14.14 -2.89
C ARG A 480 -25.44 -13.90 -4.40
N ASP A 481 -25.77 -12.70 -4.83
CA ASP A 481 -25.73 -12.31 -6.24
C ASP A 481 -24.29 -12.28 -6.77
N PHE A 482 -23.33 -11.76 -5.97
CA PHE A 482 -21.90 -11.92 -6.25
C PHE A 482 -21.51 -13.40 -6.43
N ALA A 483 -21.93 -14.28 -5.51
CA ALA A 483 -21.60 -15.70 -5.57
C ALA A 483 -22.19 -16.39 -6.82
N ASN A 484 -23.43 -16.07 -7.21
CA ASN A 484 -24.05 -16.57 -8.43
C ASN A 484 -23.26 -16.12 -9.67
N ASN A 485 -23.04 -14.81 -9.82
CA ASN A 485 -22.29 -14.22 -10.95
C ASN A 485 -20.86 -14.76 -11.05
N MET A 486 -20.20 -15.03 -9.91
CA MET A 486 -18.87 -15.63 -9.85
C MET A 486 -18.88 -17.11 -10.26
N ILE A 487 -19.86 -17.90 -9.83
CA ILE A 487 -20.01 -19.30 -10.25
C ILE A 487 -20.27 -19.40 -11.77
N GLU A 488 -21.07 -18.51 -12.33
CA GLU A 488 -21.29 -18.43 -13.79
C GLU A 488 -20.01 -18.05 -14.53
N PHE A 489 -19.28 -17.03 -14.07
CA PHE A 489 -17.98 -16.63 -14.62
C PHE A 489 -16.96 -17.78 -14.59
N LEU A 490 -16.80 -18.47 -13.44
CA LEU A 490 -15.90 -19.61 -13.31
C LEU A 490 -16.33 -20.80 -14.19
N THR A 491 -17.63 -21.02 -14.35
CA THR A 491 -18.17 -22.05 -15.25
C THR A 491 -17.87 -21.73 -16.72
N ALA A 492 -17.96 -20.46 -17.13
CA ALA A 492 -17.57 -20.02 -18.46
C ALA A 492 -16.06 -20.16 -18.67
N ALA A 493 -15.25 -19.69 -17.71
CA ALA A 493 -13.79 -19.78 -17.75
C ALA A 493 -13.28 -21.22 -17.91
N LYS A 494 -13.90 -22.19 -17.22
CA LYS A 494 -13.59 -23.63 -17.35
C LYS A 494 -13.86 -24.19 -18.74
N ARG A 495 -14.83 -23.65 -19.48
CA ARG A 495 -15.14 -24.05 -20.87
C ARG A 495 -14.11 -23.49 -21.86
N SER A 496 -13.58 -22.29 -21.61
CA SER A 496 -12.56 -21.66 -22.46
C SER A 496 -11.12 -22.07 -22.14
N ALA A 497 -10.83 -22.49 -20.90
CA ALA A 497 -9.49 -22.81 -20.42
C ALA A 497 -9.48 -24.12 -19.62
N ALA A 498 -9.66 -25.25 -20.31
CA ALA A 498 -9.74 -26.57 -19.70
C ALA A 498 -8.45 -26.99 -18.96
N ASP A 499 -7.30 -26.45 -19.35
CA ASP A 499 -6.01 -26.66 -18.67
C ASP A 499 -5.92 -25.95 -17.30
N LEU A 500 -6.73 -24.90 -17.08
CA LEU A 500 -6.83 -24.20 -15.80
C LEU A 500 -7.88 -24.81 -14.85
N LYS A 501 -8.50 -25.93 -15.22
CA LYS A 501 -9.58 -26.55 -14.43
C LYS A 501 -9.25 -26.72 -12.93
N PRO A 502 -8.07 -27.20 -12.49
CA PRO A 502 -7.78 -27.36 -11.06
C PRO A 502 -7.79 -26.04 -10.27
N PHE A 503 -7.24 -24.97 -10.85
CA PHE A 503 -7.28 -23.63 -10.26
C PHE A 503 -8.73 -23.13 -10.14
N LEU A 504 -9.49 -23.23 -11.23
CA LEU A 504 -10.89 -22.78 -11.29
C LEU A 504 -11.83 -23.65 -10.42
N ASP A 505 -11.51 -24.92 -10.19
CA ASP A 505 -12.21 -25.79 -9.22
C ASP A 505 -11.98 -25.31 -7.78
N GLY A 506 -10.75 -24.95 -7.41
CA GLY A 506 -10.44 -24.34 -6.12
C GLY A 506 -11.20 -23.04 -5.88
N MET A 507 -11.22 -22.14 -6.88
CA MET A 507 -11.98 -20.89 -6.81
C MET A 507 -13.49 -21.14 -6.67
N GLU A 508 -14.04 -22.13 -7.39
CA GLU A 508 -15.46 -22.46 -7.33
C GLU A 508 -15.84 -23.08 -5.98
N ALA A 509 -15.00 -23.95 -5.41
CA ALA A 509 -15.21 -24.52 -4.08
C ALA A 509 -15.26 -23.43 -2.99
N ILE A 510 -14.39 -22.43 -3.08
CA ILE A 510 -14.35 -21.28 -2.16
C ILE A 510 -15.66 -20.48 -2.21
N VAL A 511 -16.12 -20.08 -3.41
CA VAL A 511 -17.33 -19.24 -3.53
C VAL A 511 -18.62 -19.99 -3.20
N ARG A 512 -18.67 -21.32 -3.42
CA ARG A 512 -19.82 -22.17 -3.06
C ARG A 512 -20.08 -22.25 -1.55
N GLU A 513 -19.16 -21.81 -0.69
CA GLU A 513 -19.44 -21.66 0.75
C GLU A 513 -20.51 -20.60 1.04
N ILE A 514 -20.67 -19.55 0.20
CA ILE A 514 -21.68 -18.50 0.40
C ILE A 514 -23.12 -19.06 0.34
N PRO A 515 -23.58 -19.70 -0.76
CA PRO A 515 -24.91 -20.30 -0.80
C PRO A 515 -25.09 -21.47 0.18
N ALA A 516 -24.02 -22.19 0.54
CA ALA A 516 -24.08 -23.25 1.56
C ALA A 516 -24.33 -22.68 2.97
N GLU A 517 -23.60 -21.65 3.38
CA GLU A 517 -23.79 -20.97 4.66
C GLU A 517 -25.15 -20.26 4.71
N TYR A 518 -25.57 -19.60 3.62
CA TYR A 518 -26.92 -19.04 3.52
C TYR A 518 -27.99 -20.08 3.81
N SER A 519 -27.89 -21.25 3.17
CA SER A 519 -28.84 -22.36 3.34
C SER A 519 -28.84 -22.89 4.78
N ARG A 520 -27.66 -22.98 5.41
CA ARG A 520 -27.48 -23.40 6.80
C ARG A 520 -28.13 -22.44 7.81
N GLN A 521 -28.08 -21.13 7.55
CA GLN A 521 -28.51 -20.10 8.50
C GLN A 521 -29.87 -19.48 8.19
N ARG A 522 -30.50 -19.83 7.06
CA ARG A 522 -31.78 -19.29 6.58
C ARG A 522 -32.88 -19.30 7.66
N GLU A 523 -32.97 -20.37 8.43
CA GLU A 523 -33.96 -20.48 9.51
C GLU A 523 -33.59 -19.67 10.76
N ASN A 524 -32.31 -19.36 10.98
CA ASN A 524 -31.82 -18.58 12.12
C ASN A 524 -31.95 -17.07 11.87
N MET A 525 -31.62 -16.62 10.66
CA MET A 525 -31.74 -15.21 10.23
C MET A 525 -33.19 -14.70 10.16
N LYS A 526 -34.18 -15.61 10.14
CA LYS A 526 -35.62 -15.32 9.99
C LYS A 526 -35.92 -14.51 8.73
N THR A 527 -37.08 -13.82 8.70
CA THR A 527 -37.56 -13.05 7.55
C THR A 527 -37.89 -11.61 7.97
N LEU A 528 -37.98 -10.71 6.98
CA LEU A 528 -38.47 -9.35 7.22
C LEU A 528 -39.91 -9.34 7.77
N ALA A 529 -40.75 -10.32 7.38
CA ALA A 529 -42.09 -10.48 7.96
C ALA A 529 -42.03 -10.75 9.48
N TYR A 530 -41.13 -11.63 9.93
CA TYR A 530 -40.87 -11.87 11.36
C TYR A 530 -40.30 -10.63 12.07
N THR A 531 -39.42 -9.89 11.38
CA THR A 531 -38.87 -8.61 11.87
C THR A 531 -39.98 -7.58 12.12
N HIS A 532 -40.93 -7.44 11.19
CA HIS A 532 -42.11 -6.57 11.36
C HIS A 532 -43.06 -7.10 12.45
N GLU A 533 -43.17 -8.42 12.64
CA GLU A 533 -43.95 -9.00 13.72
C GLU A 533 -43.35 -8.67 15.10
N LEU A 534 -42.04 -8.83 15.28
CA LEU A 534 -41.31 -8.42 16.48
C LEU A 534 -41.49 -6.92 16.73
N ALA A 535 -41.30 -6.08 15.70
CA ALA A 535 -41.49 -4.63 15.81
C ALA A 535 -42.92 -4.27 16.27
N ARG A 536 -43.95 -4.85 15.65
CA ARG A 536 -45.36 -4.65 16.03
C ARG A 536 -45.63 -5.10 17.48
N LYS A 537 -45.05 -6.23 17.91
CA LYS A 537 -45.16 -6.74 19.29
C LYS A 537 -44.46 -5.81 20.28
N THR A 538 -43.25 -5.36 20.00
CA THR A 538 -42.51 -4.42 20.87
C THR A 538 -43.24 -3.08 21.00
N LYS A 539 -43.69 -2.48 19.88
CA LYS A 539 -44.49 -1.24 19.88
C LYS A 539 -45.91 -1.38 20.47
N ALA A 540 -46.39 -2.60 20.73
CA ALA A 540 -47.69 -2.81 21.39
C ALA A 540 -47.60 -2.60 22.92
N LEU A 541 -46.45 -2.92 23.53
CA LEU A 541 -46.26 -2.86 24.99
C LEU A 541 -46.23 -1.41 25.53
N THR A 542 -45.82 -0.44 24.71
CA THR A 542 -45.77 0.99 25.07
C THR A 542 -47.15 1.65 25.12
N ARG A 543 -48.22 0.96 24.71
CA ARG A 543 -49.59 1.53 24.61
C ARG A 543 -50.28 1.67 25.96
N LYS A 544 -49.96 0.81 26.93
CA LYS A 544 -50.52 0.81 28.29
C LYS A 544 -49.57 0.09 29.25
N LYS A 545 -49.36 0.68 30.43
CA LYS A 545 -48.53 0.08 31.49
C LYS A 545 -49.20 -1.17 32.05
N GLY A 546 -48.43 -2.25 32.23
CA GLY A 546 -48.93 -3.53 32.70
C GLY A 546 -47.83 -4.41 33.30
N PRO A 547 -48.15 -5.25 34.31
CA PRO A 547 -47.13 -5.99 35.08
C PRO A 547 -46.38 -7.06 34.27
N LYS A 548 -46.86 -7.42 33.08
CA LYS A 548 -46.18 -8.35 32.16
C LYS A 548 -45.31 -7.64 31.10
N ASN A 549 -45.31 -6.30 31.05
CA ASN A 549 -44.62 -5.54 29.99
C ASN A 549 -43.12 -5.82 29.95
N LEU A 550 -42.40 -5.69 31.07
CA LEU A 550 -40.96 -5.98 31.14
C LEU A 550 -40.63 -7.47 30.84
N PRO A 551 -41.27 -8.47 31.48
CA PRO A 551 -41.05 -9.88 31.12
C PRO A 551 -41.30 -10.21 29.65
N THR A 552 -42.38 -9.69 29.05
CA THR A 552 -42.68 -9.88 27.62
C THR A 552 -41.69 -9.13 26.73
N TYR A 553 -41.23 -7.95 27.15
CA TYR A 553 -40.18 -7.22 26.44
C TYR A 553 -38.85 -8.00 26.42
N LEU A 554 -38.44 -8.62 27.53
CA LEU A 554 -37.20 -9.40 27.61
C LEU A 554 -37.21 -10.62 26.66
N ASP A 555 -38.35 -11.31 26.54
CA ASP A 555 -38.56 -12.40 25.56
C ASP A 555 -38.44 -11.90 24.09
N LEU A 556 -39.04 -10.74 23.77
CA LEU A 556 -38.90 -10.12 22.45
C LEU A 556 -37.46 -9.67 22.19
N GLY A 557 -36.81 -9.08 23.19
CA GLY A 557 -35.41 -8.64 23.13
C GLY A 557 -34.44 -9.79 22.88
N LYS A 558 -34.69 -10.96 23.46
CA LYS A 558 -33.96 -12.20 23.14
C LYS A 558 -34.12 -12.57 21.66
N LYS A 559 -35.36 -12.60 21.14
CA LYS A 559 -35.65 -12.96 19.74
C LYS A 559 -35.03 -11.99 18.72
N TRP A 560 -35.03 -10.69 19.03
CA TRP A 560 -34.31 -9.68 18.26
C TRP A 560 -32.79 -9.96 18.20
N ARG A 561 -32.17 -10.27 19.34
CA ARG A 561 -30.73 -10.55 19.47
C ARG A 561 -30.33 -11.85 18.78
N GLU A 562 -31.14 -12.91 18.89
CA GLU A 562 -30.93 -14.20 18.21
C GLU A 562 -30.99 -14.06 16.68
N MET A 563 -32.02 -13.36 16.17
CA MET A 563 -32.17 -13.09 14.74
C MET A 563 -31.03 -12.24 14.17
N GLY A 564 -30.68 -11.14 14.85
CA GLY A 564 -29.58 -10.28 14.42
C GLY A 564 -28.24 -10.99 14.46
N GLY A 565 -27.88 -11.64 15.58
CA GLY A 565 -26.61 -12.36 15.69
C GLY A 565 -26.38 -13.44 14.63
N ALA A 566 -27.45 -14.03 14.09
CA ALA A 566 -27.36 -14.92 12.92
C ALA A 566 -27.04 -14.16 11.61
N GLN A 567 -27.66 -13.00 11.38
CA GLN A 567 -27.39 -12.13 10.22
C GLN A 567 -25.96 -11.56 10.29
N ASP A 568 -25.57 -11.00 11.43
CA ASP A 568 -24.22 -10.51 11.75
C ASP A 568 -23.14 -11.56 11.41
N SER A 569 -23.39 -12.81 11.81
CA SER A 569 -22.46 -13.94 11.60
C SER A 569 -22.34 -14.35 10.13
N VAL A 570 -23.46 -14.35 9.39
CA VAL A 570 -23.50 -14.71 7.96
C VAL A 570 -22.77 -13.67 7.12
N ILE A 571 -23.06 -12.39 7.35
CA ILE A 571 -22.40 -11.26 6.68
C ILE A 571 -20.88 -11.33 6.87
N ALA A 572 -20.43 -11.47 8.12
CA ALA A 572 -19.00 -11.55 8.41
C ALA A 572 -18.34 -12.81 7.81
N ARG A 573 -19.07 -13.93 7.69
CA ARG A 573 -18.57 -15.13 7.01
C ARG A 573 -18.44 -14.93 5.50
N PHE A 574 -19.45 -14.35 4.85
CA PHE A 574 -19.42 -14.07 3.40
C PHE A 574 -18.27 -13.13 3.01
N HIS A 575 -18.06 -12.08 3.79
CA HIS A 575 -16.94 -11.15 3.62
C HIS A 575 -15.59 -11.87 3.75
N SER A 576 -15.45 -12.74 4.77
CA SER A 576 -14.24 -13.56 4.96
C SER A 576 -13.99 -14.55 3.80
N VAL A 577 -15.05 -15.18 3.28
CA VAL A 577 -14.97 -16.07 2.10
C VAL A 577 -14.56 -15.30 0.84
N THR A 578 -15.08 -14.09 0.65
CA THR A 578 -14.78 -13.23 -0.51
C THR A 578 -13.35 -12.69 -0.46
N ARG A 579 -12.86 -12.29 0.73
CA ARG A 579 -11.45 -11.94 0.95
C ARG A 579 -10.52 -13.12 0.66
N ARG A 580 -10.83 -14.31 1.19
CA ARG A 580 -10.09 -15.55 0.87
C ARG A 580 -10.08 -15.83 -0.64
N LEU A 581 -11.19 -15.68 -1.35
CA LEU A 581 -11.24 -15.85 -2.81
C LEU A 581 -10.28 -14.90 -3.54
N SER A 582 -10.24 -13.62 -3.13
CA SER A 582 -9.31 -12.63 -3.67
C SER A 582 -7.83 -12.92 -3.38
N GLN A 583 -7.54 -13.65 -2.29
CA GLN A 583 -6.19 -14.08 -1.92
C GLN A 583 -5.78 -15.35 -2.66
N GLU A 584 -6.62 -16.39 -2.65
CA GLU A 584 -6.35 -17.67 -3.30
C GLU A 584 -6.30 -17.56 -4.83
N ALA A 585 -7.07 -16.65 -5.44
CA ALA A 585 -6.90 -16.28 -6.84
C ALA A 585 -5.51 -15.65 -7.09
N GLY A 586 -5.07 -14.78 -6.17
CA GLY A 586 -3.80 -14.07 -6.24
C GLY A 586 -2.56 -14.96 -6.08
N TYR A 587 -2.57 -15.85 -5.08
CA TYR A 587 -1.49 -16.78 -4.80
C TYR A 587 -1.53 -18.02 -5.71
N GLY A 588 -2.70 -18.50 -6.11
CA GLY A 588 -2.87 -19.74 -6.88
C GLY A 588 -2.48 -19.64 -8.37
N CYS A 589 -2.45 -18.43 -8.95
CA CYS A 589 -2.11 -18.25 -10.36
C CYS A 589 -0.60 -18.15 -10.64
N VAL A 590 0.27 -18.04 -9.62
CA VAL A 590 1.67 -17.62 -9.82
C VAL A 590 2.49 -18.57 -10.70
N GLY A 591 2.23 -19.88 -10.64
CA GLY A 591 2.87 -20.88 -11.51
C GLY A 591 2.20 -21.06 -12.87
N GLN A 592 1.13 -20.30 -13.18
CA GLN A 592 0.25 -20.51 -14.32
C GLN A 592 0.01 -19.20 -15.09
N PRO A 593 0.88 -18.83 -16.05
CA PRO A 593 0.78 -17.55 -16.76
C PRO A 593 -0.60 -17.26 -17.39
N LYS A 594 -1.28 -18.29 -17.90
CA LYS A 594 -2.63 -18.19 -18.47
C LYS A 594 -3.71 -17.84 -17.45
N ALA A 595 -3.50 -18.13 -16.17
CA ALA A 595 -4.46 -17.88 -15.10
C ALA A 595 -4.44 -16.42 -14.60
N VAL A 596 -3.40 -15.63 -14.90
CA VAL A 596 -3.19 -14.28 -14.35
C VAL A 596 -4.35 -13.34 -14.66
N GLU A 597 -4.82 -13.27 -15.91
CA GLU A 597 -5.92 -12.36 -16.27
C GLU A 597 -7.26 -12.82 -15.67
N ILE A 598 -7.46 -14.13 -15.49
CA ILE A 598 -8.64 -14.65 -14.79
C ILE A 598 -8.55 -14.33 -13.28
N ALA A 599 -7.36 -14.45 -12.68
CA ALA A 599 -7.13 -14.09 -11.29
C ALA A 599 -7.34 -12.58 -11.03
N LYS A 600 -6.92 -11.71 -11.95
CA LYS A 600 -7.20 -10.26 -11.92
C LYS A 600 -8.70 -9.97 -11.96
N GLU A 601 -9.45 -10.61 -12.86
CA GLU A 601 -10.90 -10.42 -12.94
C GLU A 601 -11.65 -11.01 -11.72
N ILE A 602 -11.17 -12.13 -11.14
CA ILE A 602 -11.70 -12.65 -9.87
C ILE A 602 -11.45 -11.66 -8.73
N ARG A 603 -10.21 -11.16 -8.57
CA ARG A 603 -9.83 -10.16 -7.56
C ARG A 603 -10.66 -8.90 -7.68
N LYS A 604 -10.77 -8.35 -8.89
CA LYS A 604 -11.61 -7.17 -9.19
C LYS A 604 -13.06 -7.37 -8.77
N ARG A 605 -13.71 -8.50 -9.13
CA ARG A 605 -15.09 -8.82 -8.72
C ARG A 605 -15.22 -8.99 -7.21
N CYS A 606 -14.23 -9.60 -6.56
CA CYS A 606 -14.18 -9.69 -5.10
C CYS A 606 -14.11 -8.29 -4.49
N TRP A 607 -13.26 -7.40 -5.01
CA TRP A 607 -13.14 -6.02 -4.55
C TRP A 607 -14.44 -5.25 -4.76
N GLU A 608 -15.05 -5.31 -5.95
CA GLU A 608 -16.36 -4.68 -6.25
C GLU A 608 -17.44 -5.08 -5.23
N CYS A 609 -17.42 -6.32 -4.73
CA CYS A 609 -18.30 -6.82 -3.68
C CYS A 609 -17.87 -6.38 -2.25
N LEU A 610 -16.57 -6.36 -1.96
CA LEU A 610 -15.98 -5.92 -0.69
C LEU A 610 -16.03 -4.39 -0.48
N ARG A 611 -16.22 -3.60 -1.54
CA ARG A 611 -16.49 -2.16 -1.48
C ARG A 611 -17.59 -1.86 -0.48
N ASN A 612 -17.40 -0.76 0.26
CA ASN A 612 -18.35 -0.24 1.21
C ASN A 612 -18.79 -1.31 2.23
N ALA A 613 -17.81 -1.88 2.93
CA ALA A 613 -18.03 -2.90 3.94
C ALA A 613 -19.09 -2.48 4.99
N ASP A 614 -19.80 -3.47 5.52
CA ASP A 614 -20.65 -3.32 6.69
C ASP A 614 -19.79 -3.13 7.97
N GLY A 615 -20.31 -2.45 9.00
CA GLY A 615 -19.64 -2.34 10.30
C GLY A 615 -19.43 -3.69 11.02
N TYR A 616 -20.07 -4.75 10.53
CA TYR A 616 -19.94 -6.14 11.00
C TYR A 616 -18.95 -6.97 10.16
N GLU A 617 -18.58 -6.45 8.97
CA GLU A 617 -17.56 -6.98 8.07
C GLU A 617 -16.16 -6.40 8.39
N ILE A 618 -16.07 -5.07 8.37
CA ILE A 618 -14.91 -4.17 8.68
C ILE A 618 -13.67 -4.39 7.77
N TRP A 619 -13.08 -3.40 7.10
CA TRP A 619 -12.93 -1.97 7.46
C TRP A 619 -13.44 -0.96 6.40
N PRO A 620 -13.52 0.33 6.76
CA PRO A 620 -13.26 1.44 5.83
C PRO A 620 -11.75 1.70 5.68
N ASP A 621 -11.10 1.81 6.84
CA ASP A 621 -9.70 1.98 7.17
C ASP A 621 -9.55 1.53 8.62
N TYR A 622 -8.38 0.99 8.98
CA TYR A 622 -8.04 0.49 10.32
C TYR A 622 -6.72 1.12 10.80
#